data_AF-A0A834PA93-F1
#
_entry.id   AF-A0A834PA93-F1
#
_cell.length_a   1.000
_cell.length_b   1.000
_cell.length_c   1.000
_cell.angle_alpha   90.00
_cell.angle_beta   90.00
_cell.angle_gamma   90.00
#
_symmetry.space_group_name_H-M   'P 1'
#
loop_
_entity.id
_entity.type
_entity.pdbx_description
1 polymer ?
#
loop_
_entity_poly.entity_id
_entity_poly.type
_entity_poly.pdbx_seq_one_letter_code
_entity_poly.pdbx_strand_id
1 'polypeptide(L)'
;MVPPPRQNLAPSELKKLRNKQRKQRRKAELERQQAAQAQEKREQHNKSRQQTDPDLEQPTLDELIPEKLERVEDPLEQAIKFLQPLQDLASNRIETHLMAFEIYIRKVITQNCRICDYNTWYYEKQTWKNKKYINDDDDDDDNDDDDNDDDDDDDDDDNNDDYRAHRLDANNPDLHTCLVRFLLNTSRLSLEGAVGEVVKRQTADIFSDSTAVQLNAEYLKKNRNSLPHLLQGARMLYLLDPSAQARALSLVTNTDELENVTLKNCTKVLESMQNGDFGYCDSTIAEFISKCHKLFPYATAFRLQETKPTANHQDKENSIKN
;
A
#
# COMPACT_ATOMS: atom_id res chain seq x y z
N MET A 1 -104.52 -6.02 -14.12
CA MET A 1 -104.26 -6.46 -15.51
C MET A 1 -102.88 -5.96 -15.92
N VAL A 2 -101.98 -6.90 -16.26
CA VAL A 2 -100.86 -6.80 -17.23
C VAL A 2 -99.67 -5.83 -16.95
N PRO A 3 -98.40 -6.31 -16.85
CA PRO A 3 -97.20 -5.49 -17.10
C PRO A 3 -96.85 -5.53 -18.60
N PRO A 4 -96.59 -4.41 -19.33
CA PRO A 4 -95.22 -3.96 -19.72
C PRO A 4 -95.18 -2.44 -20.13
N PRO A 5 -94.12 -1.82 -20.73
CA PRO A 5 -92.91 -2.38 -21.34
C PRO A 5 -91.56 -1.83 -20.86
N ARG A 6 -90.59 -2.76 -20.77
CA ARG A 6 -89.16 -2.45 -20.85
C ARG A 6 -88.89 -1.89 -22.25
N GLN A 7 -88.74 -0.58 -22.36
CA GLN A 7 -88.35 0.04 -23.62
C GLN A 7 -86.88 -0.28 -23.91
N ASN A 8 -86.70 -1.10 -24.94
CA ASN A 8 -85.43 -1.37 -25.61
C ASN A 8 -84.87 -0.07 -26.19
N LEU A 9 -83.74 0.42 -25.65
CA LEU A 9 -82.93 1.45 -26.29
C LEU A 9 -82.34 0.91 -27.60
N ALA A 10 -82.34 1.73 -28.65
CA ALA A 10 -81.86 1.33 -29.97
C ALA A 10 -80.39 0.84 -29.95
N PRO A 11 -80.00 -0.18 -30.75
CA PRO A 11 -78.68 -0.80 -30.70
C PRO A 11 -77.48 0.16 -30.87
N SER A 12 -77.69 1.29 -31.56
CA SER A 12 -76.66 2.30 -31.82
C SER A 12 -76.33 3.17 -30.60
N GLU A 13 -77.32 3.49 -29.75
CA GLU A 13 -77.14 4.29 -28.53
C GLU A 13 -76.54 3.45 -27.40
N LEU A 14 -76.88 2.16 -27.33
CA LEU A 14 -76.28 1.21 -26.38
C LEU A 14 -74.78 0.99 -26.67
N LYS A 15 -74.39 0.95 -27.94
CA LYS A 15 -72.98 0.83 -28.38
C LYS A 15 -72.18 2.09 -28.08
N LYS A 16 -72.75 3.29 -28.29
CA LYS A 16 -72.12 4.56 -27.91
C LYS A 16 -71.93 4.68 -26.40
N LEU A 17 -72.92 4.27 -25.61
CA LEU A 17 -72.84 4.29 -24.14
C LEU A 17 -71.77 3.32 -23.61
N ARG A 18 -71.70 2.09 -24.15
CA ARG A 18 -70.62 1.13 -23.80
C ARG A 18 -69.24 1.64 -24.19
N ASN A 19 -69.09 2.27 -25.35
CA ASN A 19 -67.80 2.86 -25.77
C ASN A 19 -67.40 4.06 -24.90
N LYS A 20 -68.35 4.91 -24.51
CA LYS A 20 -68.14 6.02 -23.57
C LYS A 20 -67.74 5.52 -22.18
N GLN A 21 -68.43 4.50 -21.65
CA GLN A 21 -68.08 3.86 -20.38
C GLN A 21 -66.71 3.16 -20.43
N ARG A 22 -66.35 2.49 -21.53
CA ARG A 22 -65.04 1.84 -21.69
C ARG A 22 -63.88 2.85 -21.72
N LYS A 23 -64.09 4.01 -22.37
CA LYS A 23 -63.11 5.10 -22.39
C LYS A 23 -62.94 5.74 -21.01
N GLN A 24 -64.03 5.96 -20.29
CA GLN A 24 -63.99 6.48 -18.91
C GLN A 24 -63.32 5.51 -17.94
N ARG A 25 -63.60 4.20 -18.05
CA ARG A 25 -62.94 3.17 -17.22
C ARG A 25 -61.45 3.09 -17.48
N ARG A 26 -61.00 3.10 -18.75
CA ARG A 26 -59.56 3.10 -19.09
C ARG A 26 -58.85 4.35 -18.57
N LYS A 27 -59.48 5.52 -18.64
CA LYS A 27 -58.91 6.76 -18.10
C LYS A 27 -58.77 6.69 -16.57
N ALA A 28 -59.82 6.22 -15.88
CA ALA A 28 -59.79 6.07 -14.43
C ALA A 28 -58.78 5.01 -13.95
N GLU A 29 -58.57 3.94 -14.72
CA GLU A 29 -57.60 2.90 -14.41
C GLU A 29 -56.15 3.38 -14.60
N LEU A 30 -55.89 4.14 -15.66
CA LEU A 30 -54.57 4.75 -15.90
C LEU A 30 -54.21 5.78 -14.82
N GLU A 31 -55.19 6.59 -14.41
CA GLU A 31 -55.01 7.59 -13.35
C GLU A 31 -54.78 6.94 -11.98
N ARG A 32 -55.47 5.82 -11.68
CA ARG A 32 -55.21 5.01 -10.48
C ARG A 32 -53.82 4.36 -10.50
N GLN A 33 -53.36 3.86 -11.64
CA GLN A 33 -52.00 3.30 -11.77
C GLN A 33 -50.92 4.38 -11.59
N GLN A 34 -51.12 5.57 -12.16
CA GLN A 34 -50.19 6.70 -11.97
C GLN A 34 -50.18 7.19 -10.52
N ALA A 35 -51.34 7.26 -9.86
CA ALA A 35 -51.42 7.63 -8.45
C ALA A 35 -50.74 6.59 -7.55
N ALA A 36 -50.93 5.29 -7.82
CA ALA A 36 -50.26 4.21 -7.08
C ALA A 36 -48.73 4.26 -7.26
N GLN A 37 -48.22 4.46 -8.48
CA GLN A 37 -46.78 4.61 -8.72
C GLN A 37 -46.20 5.88 -8.08
N ALA A 38 -46.96 6.98 -8.05
CA ALA A 38 -46.52 8.21 -7.38
C ALA A 38 -46.49 8.04 -5.85
N GLN A 39 -47.42 7.28 -5.29
CA GLN A 39 -47.44 6.97 -3.87
C GLN A 39 -46.31 6.01 -3.49
N GLU A 40 -46.06 4.98 -4.30
CA GLU A 40 -44.95 4.03 -4.08
C GLU A 40 -43.59 4.73 -4.17
N LYS A 41 -43.40 5.66 -5.12
CA LYS A 41 -42.20 6.51 -5.19
C LYS A 41 -42.05 7.44 -3.97
N ARG A 42 -43.16 7.98 -3.44
CA ARG A 42 -43.16 8.79 -2.22
C ARG A 42 -42.83 7.95 -0.99
N GLU A 43 -43.35 6.72 -0.91
CA GLU A 43 -43.06 5.78 0.18
C GLU A 43 -41.61 5.29 0.14
N GLN A 44 -41.03 5.04 -1.05
CA GLN A 44 -39.60 4.76 -1.22
C GLN A 44 -38.73 5.95 -0.79
N HIS A 45 -39.08 7.17 -1.21
CA HIS A 45 -38.37 8.38 -0.80
C HIS A 45 -38.51 8.65 0.71
N ASN A 46 -39.66 8.31 1.31
CA ASN A 46 -39.87 8.48 2.75
C ASN A 46 -39.12 7.41 3.58
N LYS A 47 -39.04 6.16 3.10
CA LYS A 47 -38.21 5.11 3.71
C LYS A 47 -36.72 5.46 3.69
N SER A 48 -36.24 6.01 2.56
CA SER A 48 -34.86 6.53 2.46
C SER A 48 -34.58 7.69 3.42
N ARG A 49 -35.62 8.41 3.87
CA ARG A 49 -35.51 9.55 4.81
C ARG A 49 -35.72 9.15 6.28
N GLN A 50 -36.32 7.99 6.55
CA GLN A 50 -36.50 7.43 7.89
C GLN A 50 -35.35 6.51 8.33
N GLN A 51 -34.41 6.18 7.43
CA GLN A 51 -33.14 5.53 7.78
C GLN A 51 -32.02 6.51 8.16
N THR A 52 -32.30 7.82 8.20
CA THR A 52 -31.38 8.81 8.79
C THR A 52 -31.75 9.01 10.26
N ASP A 53 -31.46 7.98 11.07
CA ASP A 53 -31.27 8.14 12.52
C ASP A 53 -29.82 8.62 12.72
N PRO A 54 -29.57 9.82 13.26
CA PRO A 54 -28.24 10.43 13.29
C PRO A 54 -27.24 9.76 14.25
N ASP A 55 -27.59 8.66 14.91
CA ASP A 55 -26.76 8.03 15.96
C ASP A 55 -26.33 6.58 15.68
N LEU A 56 -26.64 6.04 14.48
CA LEU A 56 -26.16 4.73 14.02
C LEU A 56 -25.83 4.78 12.53
N GLU A 57 -24.78 5.51 12.16
CA GLU A 57 -24.09 5.29 10.88
C GLU A 57 -23.40 3.92 10.94
N GLN A 58 -24.16 2.87 10.65
CA GLN A 58 -23.55 1.64 10.17
C GLN A 58 -22.87 2.01 8.84
N PRO A 59 -21.53 1.92 8.71
CA PRO A 59 -20.86 2.37 7.51
C PRO A 59 -21.50 1.65 6.33
N THR A 60 -22.06 2.41 5.39
CA THR A 60 -22.37 1.84 4.08
C THR A 60 -21.06 1.29 3.56
N LEU A 61 -20.90 -0.03 3.59
CA LEU A 61 -19.79 -0.72 2.97
C LEU A 61 -19.81 -0.33 1.49
N ASP A 62 -19.01 0.68 1.15
CA ASP A 62 -18.77 1.08 -0.22
C ASP A 62 -18.37 -0.20 -0.95
N GLU A 63 -19.14 -0.56 -1.97
CA GLU A 63 -18.91 -1.76 -2.76
C GLU A 63 -17.46 -1.72 -3.26
N LEU A 64 -16.64 -2.69 -2.82
CA LEU A 64 -15.20 -2.75 -3.10
C LEU A 64 -14.98 -2.98 -4.60
N ILE A 65 -14.97 -1.90 -5.37
CA ILE A 65 -14.72 -1.91 -6.81
C ILE A 65 -13.20 -1.86 -7.02
N PRO A 66 -12.56 -2.94 -7.52
CA PRO A 66 -11.09 -3.00 -7.66
C PRO A 66 -10.51 -1.85 -8.48
N GLU A 67 -11.19 -1.41 -9.54
CA GLU A 67 -10.73 -0.31 -10.41
C GLU A 67 -10.75 1.05 -9.70
N LYS A 68 -11.67 1.25 -8.73
CA LYS A 68 -11.72 2.48 -7.93
C LYS A 68 -10.65 2.47 -6.83
N LEU A 69 -10.35 1.29 -6.26
CA LEU A 69 -9.30 1.12 -5.25
C LEU A 69 -7.89 1.19 -5.86
N GLU A 70 -7.70 0.76 -7.11
CA GLU A 70 -6.42 0.93 -7.82
C GLU A 70 -6.15 2.39 -8.22
N ARG A 71 -7.21 3.20 -8.41
CA ARG A 71 -7.13 4.59 -8.90
C ARG A 71 -7.64 5.61 -7.89
N VAL A 72 -7.26 5.43 -6.64
CA VAL A 72 -7.51 6.44 -5.60
C VAL A 72 -6.80 7.75 -5.99
N GLU A 73 -7.52 8.87 -5.92
CA GLU A 73 -7.01 10.19 -6.32
C GLU A 73 -5.86 10.67 -5.41
N ASP A 74 -5.98 10.44 -4.10
CA ASP A 74 -4.96 10.79 -3.12
C ASP A 74 -4.56 9.56 -2.28
N PRO A 75 -3.66 8.71 -2.80
CA PRO A 75 -3.29 7.45 -2.14
C PRO A 75 -2.53 7.68 -0.83
N LEU A 76 -1.76 8.76 -0.70
CA LEU A 76 -1.02 9.07 0.52
C LEU A 76 -1.97 9.53 1.62
N GLU A 77 -2.98 10.34 1.29
CA GLU A 77 -4.00 10.74 2.26
C GLU A 77 -4.85 9.55 2.72
N GLN A 78 -5.20 8.62 1.82
CA GLN A 78 -5.88 7.40 2.27
C GLN A 78 -4.98 6.53 3.16
N ALA A 79 -3.67 6.43 2.87
CA ALA A 79 -2.74 5.69 3.72
C ALA A 79 -2.67 6.26 5.14
N ILE A 80 -2.72 7.59 5.30
CA ILE A 80 -2.73 8.25 6.62
C ILE A 80 -3.94 7.81 7.46
N LYS A 81 -5.12 7.62 6.85
CA LYS A 81 -6.31 7.15 7.57
C LYS A 81 -6.14 5.75 8.15
N PHE A 82 -5.35 4.88 7.51
CA PHE A 82 -5.01 3.57 8.04
C PHE A 82 -3.86 3.62 9.06
N LEU A 83 -2.99 4.63 8.95
CA LEU A 83 -1.89 4.84 9.88
C LEU A 83 -2.37 5.37 11.23
N GLN A 84 -3.35 6.27 11.25
CA GLN A 84 -3.83 6.92 12.48
C GLN A 84 -4.21 5.93 13.59
N PRO A 85 -5.07 4.91 13.35
CA PRO A 85 -5.37 3.92 14.39
C PRO A 85 -4.15 3.14 14.89
N LEU A 86 -3.14 2.94 14.03
CA LEU A 86 -1.90 2.27 14.44
C LEU A 86 -1.05 3.18 15.33
N GLN A 87 -1.01 4.48 15.04
CA GLN A 87 -0.32 5.45 15.90
C GLN A 87 -1.00 5.56 17.27
N ASP A 88 -2.33 5.44 17.34
CA ASP A 88 -3.07 5.51 18.60
C ASP A 88 -2.97 4.21 19.41
N LEU A 89 -3.11 3.05 18.77
CA LEU A 89 -3.26 1.76 19.44
C LEU A 89 -2.00 0.89 19.45
N ALA A 90 -1.04 1.16 18.56
CA ALA A 90 0.17 0.37 18.35
C ALA A 90 1.42 1.25 18.27
N SER A 91 1.47 2.32 19.08
CA SER A 91 2.60 3.24 19.20
C SER A 91 3.87 2.59 19.77
N ASN A 92 3.76 1.43 20.41
CA ASN A 92 4.89 0.65 20.91
C ASN A 92 5.53 -0.25 19.85
N ARG A 93 5.00 -0.30 18.62
CA ARG A 93 5.54 -1.08 17.50
C ARG A 93 6.39 -0.18 16.62
N ILE A 94 7.65 -0.55 16.40
CA ILE A 94 8.56 0.22 15.55
C ILE A 94 8.05 0.31 14.11
N GLU A 95 7.39 -0.75 13.62
CA GLU A 95 6.84 -0.80 12.26
C GLU A 95 5.80 0.29 12.01
N THR A 96 4.99 0.65 13.01
CA THR A 96 4.03 1.77 12.94
C THR A 96 4.74 3.05 12.53
N HIS A 97 5.81 3.37 13.23
CA HIS A 97 6.60 4.58 13.02
C HIS A 97 7.39 4.56 11.71
N LEU A 98 7.94 3.40 11.33
CA LEU A 98 8.62 3.23 10.04
C LEU A 98 7.65 3.44 8.86
N MET A 99 6.41 2.93 8.98
CA MET A 99 5.38 3.16 7.97
C MET A 99 4.97 4.64 7.91
N ALA A 100 4.86 5.29 9.07
CA ALA A 100 4.56 6.70 9.17
C ALA A 100 5.60 7.55 8.44
N PHE A 101 6.90 7.32 8.72
CA PHE A 101 8.00 7.98 8.02
C PHE A 101 7.88 7.84 6.50
N GLU A 102 7.65 6.62 6.01
CA GLU A 102 7.55 6.33 4.59
C GLU A 102 6.39 7.08 3.92
N ILE A 103 5.26 7.26 4.61
CA ILE A 103 4.12 8.04 4.10
C ILE A 103 4.47 9.54 4.09
N TYR A 104 4.96 10.07 5.21
CA TYR A 104 5.24 11.50 5.35
C TYR A 104 6.37 11.99 4.44
N ILE A 105 7.47 11.24 4.31
CA ILE A 105 8.57 11.62 3.43
C ILE A 105 8.11 11.72 1.98
N ARG A 106 7.21 10.82 1.54
CA ARG A 106 6.62 10.87 0.19
C ARG A 106 5.67 12.05 0.03
N LYS A 107 4.87 12.36 1.05
CA LYS A 107 3.98 13.53 1.03
C LYS A 107 4.80 14.82 0.88
N VAL A 108 5.92 14.95 1.60
CA VAL A 108 6.82 16.11 1.50
C VAL A 108 7.50 16.17 0.12
N ILE A 109 8.05 15.05 -0.38
CA ILE A 109 8.75 15.01 -1.68
C ILE A 109 7.78 15.32 -2.83
N THR A 110 6.57 14.76 -2.81
CA THR A 110 5.57 14.98 -3.87
C THR A 110 5.04 16.41 -3.86
N GLN A 111 4.82 17.02 -2.70
CA GLN A 111 4.35 18.41 -2.58
C GLN A 111 5.43 19.44 -2.96
N ASN A 112 6.71 19.15 -2.70
CA ASN A 112 7.84 20.03 -3.01
C ASN A 112 8.46 19.79 -4.40
N CYS A 113 7.98 18.80 -5.15
CA CYS A 113 8.49 18.52 -6.49
C CYS A 113 8.08 19.63 -7.49
N ARG A 114 9.01 20.58 -7.75
CA ARG A 114 9.08 21.30 -9.04
C ARG A 114 10.02 20.64 -10.04
N ILE A 115 10.84 19.68 -9.59
CA ILE A 115 11.80 18.92 -10.38
C ILE A 115 11.97 17.57 -9.66
N CYS A 116 11.31 16.51 -10.10
CA CYS A 116 11.62 15.16 -9.63
C CYS A 116 12.04 14.35 -10.84
N ASP A 117 13.35 14.08 -10.90
CA ASP A 117 13.94 13.14 -11.83
C ASP A 117 13.24 11.78 -11.69
N TYR A 118 12.84 11.27 -12.84
CA TYR A 118 12.05 10.05 -13.09
C TYR A 118 12.55 8.78 -12.36
N ASN A 119 13.80 8.76 -11.89
CA ASN A 119 14.45 7.56 -11.35
C ASN A 119 14.07 7.25 -9.88
N THR A 120 13.94 8.24 -8.99
CA THR A 120 13.65 7.98 -7.56
C THR A 120 12.23 7.42 -7.34
N TRP A 121 11.26 7.95 -8.08
CA TRP A 121 9.87 7.49 -8.03
C TRP A 121 9.68 6.10 -8.66
N TYR A 122 10.43 5.79 -9.71
CA TYR A 122 10.35 4.50 -10.40
C TYR A 122 10.83 3.33 -9.53
N TYR A 123 11.91 3.51 -8.77
CA TYR A 123 12.44 2.47 -7.88
C TYR A 123 11.54 2.20 -6.68
N GLU A 124 10.99 3.23 -6.03
CA GLU A 124 10.07 3.03 -4.91
C GLU A 124 8.76 2.36 -5.34
N LYS A 125 8.21 2.67 -6.52
CA LYS A 125 6.97 2.05 -7.02
C LYS A 125 7.07 0.52 -7.21
N GLN A 126 8.27 -0.02 -7.48
CA GLN A 126 8.45 -1.47 -7.67
C GLN A 126 8.55 -2.24 -6.35
N THR A 127 9.14 -1.65 -5.32
CA THR A 127 9.25 -2.26 -3.98
C THR A 127 7.89 -2.61 -3.36
N TRP A 128 6.87 -1.77 -3.59
CA TRP A 128 5.51 -1.98 -3.06
C TRP A 128 4.69 -3.01 -3.83
N LYS A 129 4.94 -3.20 -5.14
CA LYS A 129 4.23 -4.21 -5.92
C LYS A 129 4.62 -5.65 -5.55
N ASN A 130 5.83 -5.85 -5.03
CA ASN A 130 6.35 -7.16 -4.67
C ASN A 130 6.08 -7.58 -3.21
N LYS A 131 5.59 -6.67 -2.34
CA LYS A 131 5.28 -6.98 -0.93
C LYS A 131 3.92 -7.66 -0.72
N LYS A 132 3.50 -8.52 -1.66
CA LYS A 132 2.23 -9.28 -1.55
C LYS A 132 2.58 -10.77 -1.35
N TYR A 133 2.09 -11.32 -0.24
CA TYR A 133 2.22 -12.70 0.26
C TYR A 133 3.49 -13.01 1.06
N ILE A 134 3.44 -12.76 2.36
CA ILE A 134 4.00 -13.69 3.35
C ILE A 134 2.80 -14.18 4.16
N ASN A 135 2.64 -15.49 4.21
CA ASN A 135 1.58 -16.17 4.95
C ASN A 135 1.83 -15.97 6.45
N ASP A 136 0.78 -15.57 7.16
CA ASP A 136 0.69 -15.59 8.61
C ASP A 136 0.44 -17.04 9.03
N ASP A 137 1.51 -17.75 9.36
CA ASP A 137 1.48 -18.98 10.15
C ASP A 137 2.33 -18.72 11.41
N ASP A 138 1.80 -19.18 12.56
CA ASP A 138 2.40 -19.27 13.90
C ASP A 138 2.23 -18.00 14.77
N ASP A 139 1.75 -18.02 16.02
CA ASP A 139 1.13 -19.01 16.88
C ASP A 139 0.46 -18.17 18.00
N ASP A 140 -0.77 -18.50 18.38
CA ASP A 140 -1.47 -17.94 19.53
C ASP A 140 -0.78 -18.45 20.82
N ASP A 141 -0.04 -17.60 21.51
CA ASP A 141 0.29 -17.79 22.93
C ASP A 141 -0.22 -16.59 23.71
N ASP A 142 -1.47 -16.74 24.19
CA ASP A 142 -2.07 -15.94 25.24
C ASP A 142 -1.19 -15.98 26.48
N ASN A 143 -0.72 -14.82 26.92
CA ASN A 143 -0.51 -14.57 28.35
C ASN A 143 -0.98 -13.14 28.64
N ASP A 144 -2.21 -13.09 29.15
CA ASP A 144 -2.73 -12.02 29.98
C ASP A 144 -1.93 -11.92 31.30
N ASP A 145 -2.19 -10.82 32.00
CA ASP A 145 -1.73 -10.42 33.34
C ASP A 145 -0.40 -9.65 33.38
N ASP A 146 -0.47 -8.32 33.43
CA ASP A 146 -0.60 -7.63 34.73
C ASP A 146 -0.72 -6.11 34.56
N ASP A 147 -1.71 -5.56 35.28
CA ASP A 147 -1.91 -4.14 35.55
C ASP A 147 -0.63 -3.47 36.10
N ASN A 148 -0.34 -2.23 35.65
CA ASN A 148 0.08 -1.14 36.54
C ASN A 148 0.00 0.21 35.80
N ASP A 149 -0.99 0.99 36.23
CA ASP A 149 -0.93 2.38 36.67
C ASP A 149 -0.19 3.41 35.78
N ASP A 150 -1.01 4.29 35.21
CA ASP A 150 -0.89 5.75 35.19
C ASP A 150 0.48 6.33 35.59
N ASP A 151 1.21 6.81 34.59
CA ASP A 151 1.92 8.08 34.67
C ASP A 151 1.64 8.85 33.36
N ASP A 152 0.64 9.73 33.45
CA ASP A 152 0.49 10.89 32.57
C ASP A 152 1.75 11.75 32.72
N ASP A 153 2.71 11.60 31.81
CA ASP A 153 3.67 12.66 31.50
C ASP A 153 3.39 13.16 30.08
N ASP A 154 2.81 14.36 30.04
CA ASP A 154 2.69 15.25 28.90
C ASP A 154 4.04 15.42 28.16
N ASP A 155 4.25 14.67 27.08
CA ASP A 155 5.24 14.99 26.02
C ASP A 155 4.53 15.09 24.66
N ASP A 156 3.61 16.05 24.59
CA ASP A 156 2.78 16.38 23.44
C ASP A 156 3.53 17.18 22.33
N ASP A 157 4.82 16.91 22.11
CA ASP A 157 5.61 17.65 21.10
C ASP A 157 6.55 16.81 20.21
N ASP A 158 6.43 15.47 20.21
CA ASP A 158 7.22 14.58 19.34
C ASP A 158 6.39 13.99 18.18
N ASN A 159 5.92 14.85 17.28
CA ASN A 159 5.31 14.43 16.01
C ASN A 159 6.33 13.89 14.97
N ASN A 160 7.54 13.51 15.41
CA ASN A 160 8.52 12.89 14.54
C ASN A 160 8.57 11.39 14.83
N ASP A 161 7.89 10.59 14.00
CA ASP A 161 7.83 9.14 14.17
C ASP A 161 9.23 8.49 14.15
N ASP A 162 10.23 9.10 13.48
CA ASP A 162 11.63 8.66 13.55
C ASP A 162 12.19 8.67 14.99
N TYR A 163 11.80 9.65 15.81
CA TYR A 163 12.24 9.76 17.21
C TYR A 163 11.59 8.67 18.08
N ARG A 164 10.29 8.41 17.87
CA ARG A 164 9.58 7.32 18.55
C ARG A 164 10.15 5.95 18.20
N ALA A 165 10.43 5.70 16.92
CA ALA A 165 11.11 4.49 16.46
C ALA A 165 12.50 4.33 17.09
N HIS A 166 13.28 5.41 17.17
CA HIS A 166 14.61 5.41 17.77
C HIS A 166 14.60 5.05 19.26
N ARG A 167 13.58 5.48 20.01
CA ARG A 167 13.41 5.07 21.43
C ARG A 167 13.09 3.58 21.59
N LEU A 168 12.44 2.96 20.61
CA LEU A 168 12.08 1.54 20.64
C LEU A 168 13.26 0.62 20.28
N ASP A 169 13.91 0.88 19.14
CA ASP A 169 15.09 0.12 18.70
C ASP A 169 16.02 1.00 17.86
N ALA A 170 16.96 1.66 18.53
CA ALA A 170 17.94 2.54 17.91
C ALA A 170 18.91 1.82 16.95
N ASN A 171 19.03 0.48 17.01
CA ASN A 171 19.89 -0.28 16.10
C ASN A 171 19.09 -0.97 14.99
N ASN A 172 17.80 -0.66 14.84
CA ASN A 172 16.97 -1.28 13.83
C ASN A 172 17.46 -0.98 12.40
N PRO A 173 17.59 -1.99 11.52
CA PRO A 173 18.06 -1.78 10.16
C PRO A 173 17.19 -0.84 9.32
N ASP A 174 15.88 -0.97 9.44
CA ASP A 174 14.95 -0.20 8.61
C ASP A 174 14.88 1.26 9.11
N LEU A 175 14.96 1.47 10.43
CA LEU A 175 15.11 2.80 11.02
C LEU A 175 16.36 3.52 10.51
N HIS A 176 17.51 2.83 10.44
CA HIS A 176 18.74 3.44 9.91
C HIS A 176 18.54 4.01 8.50
N THR A 177 17.81 3.30 7.64
CA THR A 177 17.47 3.78 6.31
C THR A 177 16.58 5.04 6.36
N CYS A 178 15.59 5.10 7.26
CA CYS A 178 14.78 6.29 7.47
C CYS A 178 15.63 7.49 7.90
N LEU A 179 16.49 7.31 8.91
CA LEU A 179 17.37 8.33 9.47
C LEU A 179 18.34 8.91 8.42
N VAL A 180 18.99 8.07 7.61
CA VAL A 180 19.87 8.54 6.54
C VAL A 180 19.09 9.31 5.46
N ARG A 181 17.91 8.81 5.07
CA ARG A 181 17.04 9.48 4.09
C ARG A 181 16.51 10.80 4.63
N PHE A 182 16.19 10.88 5.92
CA PHE A 182 15.78 12.10 6.59
C PHE A 182 16.86 13.18 6.46
N LEU A 183 18.09 12.89 6.88
CA LEU A 183 19.23 13.82 6.76
C LEU A 183 19.52 14.24 5.32
N LEU A 184 19.41 13.30 4.37
CA LEU A 184 19.62 13.60 2.95
C LEU A 184 18.54 14.55 2.40
N ASN A 185 17.28 14.36 2.79
CA ASN A 185 16.19 15.21 2.30
C ASN A 185 16.16 16.57 3.00
N THR A 186 16.38 16.64 4.31
CA THR A 186 16.41 17.92 5.05
C THR A 186 17.55 18.82 4.57
N SER A 187 18.73 18.25 4.30
CA SER A 187 19.85 18.99 3.70
C SER A 187 19.58 19.48 2.29
N ARG A 188 18.83 18.72 1.47
CA ARG A 188 18.43 19.12 0.11
C ARG A 188 17.33 20.16 0.07
N LEU A 189 16.37 20.09 0.99
CA LEU A 189 15.23 21.01 1.05
C LEU A 189 15.62 22.39 1.57
N SER A 190 16.77 22.52 2.23
CA SER A 190 17.25 23.78 2.81
C SER A 190 16.17 24.44 3.68
N LEU A 191 15.74 23.72 4.73
CA LEU A 191 14.71 24.20 5.66
C LEU A 191 15.18 25.48 6.35
N GLU A 192 14.61 26.62 5.98
CA GLU A 192 14.92 27.94 6.56
C GLU A 192 13.91 28.36 7.63
N GLY A 193 14.32 29.28 8.51
CA GLY A 193 13.47 29.87 9.53
C GLY A 193 13.10 28.89 10.66
N ALA A 194 11.94 29.10 11.27
CA ALA A 194 11.53 28.39 12.48
C ALA A 194 11.48 26.86 12.30
N VAL A 195 11.05 26.38 11.13
CA VAL A 195 10.95 24.93 10.85
C VAL A 195 12.33 24.28 10.83
N GLY A 196 13.33 24.92 10.20
CA GLY A 196 14.71 24.42 10.18
C GLY A 196 15.32 24.35 11.58
N GLU A 197 15.08 25.38 12.41
CA GLU A 197 15.56 25.41 13.80
C GLU A 197 14.90 24.33 14.66
N VAL A 198 13.59 24.11 14.52
CA VAL A 198 12.88 23.03 15.23
C VAL A 198 13.41 21.67 14.82
N VAL A 199 13.53 21.40 13.52
CA VAL A 199 14.08 20.14 13.02
C VAL A 199 15.49 19.92 13.54
N LYS A 200 16.35 20.94 13.47
CA LYS A 200 17.73 20.84 13.97
C LYS A 200 17.77 20.56 15.47
N ARG A 201 16.93 21.24 16.26
CA ARG A 201 16.87 21.03 17.72
C ARG A 201 16.37 19.64 18.07
N GLN A 202 15.27 19.19 17.48
CA GLN A 202 14.64 17.90 17.80
C GLN A 202 15.46 16.70 17.32
N THR A 203 16.37 16.90 16.35
CA THR A 203 17.17 15.82 15.79
C THR A 203 18.63 15.81 16.26
N ALA A 204 19.01 16.80 17.09
CA ALA A 204 20.36 16.92 17.64
C ALA A 204 20.76 15.68 18.45
N ASP A 205 19.83 15.15 19.26
CA ASP A 205 20.09 14.01 20.13
C ASP A 205 20.32 12.70 19.36
N ILE A 206 19.71 12.56 18.18
CA ILE A 206 19.87 11.38 17.32
C ILE A 206 21.15 11.49 16.48
N PHE A 207 21.40 12.65 15.87
CA PHE A 207 22.45 12.77 14.86
C PHE A 207 23.77 13.34 15.37
N SER A 208 23.77 14.07 16.50
CA SER A 208 24.98 14.71 17.05
C SER A 208 25.78 15.49 15.99
N ASP A 209 25.09 16.24 15.13
CA ASP A 209 25.63 16.98 13.97
C ASP A 209 26.26 16.14 12.84
N SER A 210 26.08 14.82 12.85
CA SER A 210 26.61 13.93 11.81
C SER A 210 25.91 14.14 10.47
N THR A 211 26.71 14.14 9.39
CA THR A 211 26.16 14.06 8.03
C THR A 211 25.62 12.65 7.74
N ALA A 212 24.72 12.54 6.76
CA ALA A 212 24.18 11.26 6.30
C ALA A 212 25.28 10.24 5.92
N VAL A 213 26.39 10.72 5.35
CA VAL A 213 27.56 9.90 4.99
C VAL A 213 28.29 9.37 6.22
N GLN A 214 28.52 10.24 7.22
CA GLN A 214 29.15 9.86 8.48
C GLN A 214 28.30 8.85 9.24
N LEU A 215 27.00 9.13 9.38
CA LEU A 215 26.04 8.27 10.04
C LEU A 215 26.05 6.85 9.44
N ASN A 216 26.00 6.75 8.10
CA ASN A 216 26.03 5.45 7.43
C ASN A 216 27.38 4.72 7.60
N ALA A 217 28.50 5.45 7.56
CA ALA A 217 29.83 4.87 7.75
C ALA A 217 30.01 4.29 9.16
N GLU A 218 29.52 4.99 10.18
CA GLU A 218 29.55 4.54 11.58
C GLU A 218 28.65 3.33 11.80
N TYR A 219 27.43 3.38 11.24
CA TYR A 219 26.49 2.26 11.31
C TYR A 219 27.05 0.97 10.69
N LEU A 220 27.64 1.06 9.49
CA LEU A 220 28.33 -0.07 8.85
C LEU A 220 29.52 -0.57 9.68
N LYS A 221 30.23 0.33 10.36
CA LYS A 221 31.34 -0.03 11.24
C LYS A 221 30.87 -0.76 12.50
N LYS A 222 29.71 -0.42 13.04
CA LYS A 222 29.11 -1.05 14.23
C LYS A 222 28.51 -2.42 13.89
N ASN A 223 27.86 -2.56 12.74
CA ASN A 223 27.06 -3.72 12.38
C ASN A 223 27.68 -4.59 11.26
N ARG A 224 28.98 -4.89 11.38
CA ARG A 224 29.78 -5.53 10.31
C ARG A 224 29.42 -6.98 10.02
N ASN A 225 28.78 -7.66 10.96
CA ASN A 225 28.55 -9.10 10.88
C ASN A 225 27.09 -9.45 10.61
N SER A 226 26.17 -8.47 10.59
CA SER A 226 24.74 -8.76 10.46
C SER A 226 24.25 -8.44 9.05
N LEU A 227 23.85 -9.47 8.30
CA LEU A 227 23.35 -9.32 6.94
C LEU A 227 22.23 -8.26 6.80
N PRO A 228 21.16 -8.24 7.64
CA PRO A 228 20.11 -7.23 7.49
C PRO A 228 20.62 -5.79 7.73
N HIS A 229 21.56 -5.59 8.66
CA HIS A 229 22.15 -4.26 8.88
C HIS A 229 23.06 -3.86 7.72
N LEU A 230 23.90 -4.77 7.24
CA LEU A 230 24.74 -4.56 6.07
C LEU A 230 23.92 -4.24 4.82
N LEU A 231 22.78 -4.90 4.62
CA LEU A 231 21.86 -4.62 3.52
C LEU A 231 21.41 -3.15 3.55
N GLN A 232 20.89 -2.69 4.68
CA GLN A 232 20.39 -1.32 4.79
C GLN A 232 21.52 -0.29 4.68
N GLY A 233 22.66 -0.53 5.34
CA GLY A 233 23.82 0.34 5.22
C GLY A 233 24.42 0.37 3.80
N ALA A 234 24.39 -0.74 3.07
CA ALA A 234 24.84 -0.81 1.69
C ALA A 234 23.88 -0.09 0.72
N ARG A 235 22.56 -0.22 0.91
CA ARG A 235 21.56 0.56 0.15
C ARG A 235 21.78 2.06 0.35
N MET A 236 21.97 2.48 1.59
CA MET A 236 22.27 3.87 1.92
C MET A 236 23.62 4.33 1.37
N LEU A 237 24.63 3.46 1.34
CA LEU A 237 25.92 3.78 0.74
C LEU A 237 25.77 4.11 -0.75
N TYR A 238 25.04 3.27 -1.50
CA TYR A 238 24.79 3.53 -2.92
C TYR A 238 23.90 4.76 -3.16
N LEU A 239 22.88 4.97 -2.32
CA LEU A 239 22.02 6.16 -2.40
C LEU A 239 22.81 7.47 -2.22
N LEU A 240 23.76 7.48 -1.29
CA LEU A 240 24.60 8.64 -0.99
C LEU A 240 25.74 8.83 -2.01
N ASP A 241 26.30 7.72 -2.50
CA ASP A 241 27.38 7.72 -3.49
C ASP A 241 27.20 6.56 -4.49
N PRO A 242 26.58 6.83 -5.66
CA PRO A 242 26.41 5.83 -6.70
C PRO A 242 27.72 5.23 -7.24
N SER A 243 28.85 5.93 -7.08
CA SER A 243 30.16 5.41 -7.50
C SER A 243 30.65 4.27 -6.61
N ALA A 244 30.10 4.13 -5.40
CA ALA A 244 30.42 3.08 -4.45
C ALA A 244 29.65 1.76 -4.69
N GLN A 245 28.95 1.60 -5.83
CA GLN A 245 28.11 0.43 -6.16
C GLN A 245 28.81 -0.92 -5.88
N ALA A 246 30.02 -1.11 -6.40
CA ALA A 246 30.76 -2.35 -6.26
C ALA A 246 31.06 -2.69 -4.79
N ARG A 247 31.34 -1.67 -3.97
CA ARG A 247 31.53 -1.80 -2.52
C ARG A 247 30.22 -2.12 -1.81
N ALA A 248 29.12 -1.49 -2.20
CA ALA A 248 27.81 -1.76 -1.61
C ALA A 248 27.38 -3.23 -1.87
N LEU A 249 27.54 -3.70 -3.11
CA LEU A 249 27.22 -5.08 -3.48
C LEU A 249 28.10 -6.11 -2.75
N SER A 250 29.40 -5.82 -2.56
CA SER A 250 30.29 -6.76 -1.86
C SER A 250 29.92 -6.96 -0.38
N LEU A 251 29.38 -5.93 0.28
CA LEU A 251 28.92 -6.02 1.68
C LEU A 251 27.77 -7.02 1.86
N VAL A 252 26.90 -7.18 0.87
CA VAL A 252 25.68 -8.00 0.98
C VAL A 252 25.80 -9.38 0.31
N THR A 253 26.78 -9.56 -0.55
CA THR A 253 27.00 -10.82 -1.30
C THR A 253 28.02 -11.74 -0.63
N ASN A 254 28.92 -11.19 0.19
CA ASN A 254 29.88 -11.98 0.95
C ASN A 254 29.27 -12.53 2.26
N THR A 255 28.45 -13.57 2.13
CA THR A 255 27.69 -14.15 3.24
C THR A 255 28.44 -15.14 4.15
N ASP A 256 29.70 -15.47 3.90
CA ASP A 256 30.32 -16.66 4.51
C ASP A 256 30.63 -16.48 6.01
N GLU A 257 30.80 -15.24 6.47
CA GLU A 257 31.10 -14.87 7.86
C GLU A 257 29.99 -14.03 8.51
N LEU A 258 28.80 -13.98 7.88
CA LEU A 258 27.70 -13.15 8.35
C LEU A 258 26.72 -13.93 9.23
N GLU A 259 26.24 -13.25 10.25
CA GLU A 259 25.10 -13.65 11.06
C GLU A 259 23.79 -13.34 10.33
N ASN A 260 22.74 -14.07 10.69
CA ASN A 260 21.39 -13.89 10.15
C ASN A 260 21.30 -14.09 8.62
N VAL A 261 22.16 -14.95 8.06
CA VAL A 261 22.06 -15.44 6.67
C VAL A 261 20.94 -16.49 6.59
N THR A 262 19.71 -16.01 6.67
CA THR A 262 18.49 -16.82 6.58
C THR A 262 17.88 -16.71 5.18
N LEU A 263 17.01 -17.66 4.84
CA LEU A 263 16.24 -17.61 3.58
C LEU A 263 15.55 -16.25 3.41
N LYS A 264 14.84 -15.77 4.45
CA LYS A 264 14.15 -14.49 4.48
C LYS A 264 15.08 -13.31 4.15
N ASN A 265 16.24 -13.25 4.79
CA ASN A 265 17.17 -12.13 4.59
C ASN A 265 17.88 -12.19 3.24
N CYS A 266 18.28 -13.38 2.78
CA CYS A 266 18.82 -13.55 1.44
C CYS A 266 17.79 -13.19 0.36
N THR A 267 16.51 -13.53 0.56
CA THR A 267 15.44 -13.13 -0.36
C THR A 267 15.31 -11.61 -0.41
N LYS A 268 15.33 -10.92 0.75
CA LYS A 268 15.35 -9.44 0.79
C LYS A 268 16.54 -8.84 0.04
N VAL A 269 17.74 -9.42 0.18
CA VAL A 269 18.94 -8.95 -0.57
C VAL A 269 18.72 -9.09 -2.08
N LEU A 270 18.21 -10.23 -2.53
CA LEU A 270 17.89 -10.48 -3.93
C LEU A 270 16.84 -9.49 -4.46
N GLU A 271 15.75 -9.30 -3.73
CA GLU A 271 14.69 -8.35 -4.07
C GLU A 271 15.22 -6.92 -4.16
N SER A 272 16.06 -6.48 -3.23
CA SER A 272 16.68 -5.14 -3.30
C SER A 272 17.53 -4.96 -4.56
N MET A 273 18.32 -5.97 -4.95
CA MET A 273 19.09 -5.91 -6.19
C MET A 273 18.18 -5.85 -7.42
N GLN A 274 17.13 -6.69 -7.48
CA GLN A 274 16.17 -6.72 -8.58
C GLN A 274 15.32 -5.44 -8.67
N ASN A 275 15.00 -4.85 -7.52
CA ASN A 275 14.28 -3.57 -7.44
C ASN A 275 15.16 -2.39 -7.83
N GLY A 276 16.46 -2.59 -8.09
CA GLY A 276 17.38 -1.53 -8.53
C GLY A 276 17.92 -0.65 -7.41
N ASP A 277 17.80 -1.06 -6.14
CA ASP A 277 18.34 -0.34 -4.98
C ASP A 277 19.87 -0.19 -5.04
N PHE A 278 20.53 -0.99 -5.87
CA PHE A 278 21.96 -0.95 -6.14
C PHE A 278 22.26 -0.59 -7.60
N GLY A 279 21.29 -0.09 -8.37
CA GLY A 279 21.42 0.09 -9.81
C GLY A 279 21.52 -1.22 -10.58
N TYR A 280 22.00 -1.16 -11.83
CA TYR A 280 22.12 -2.33 -12.70
C TYR A 280 23.23 -3.28 -12.21
N CYS A 281 22.87 -4.51 -11.86
CA CYS A 281 23.77 -5.49 -11.26
C CYS A 281 23.42 -6.97 -11.61
N ASP A 282 22.93 -7.22 -12.82
CA ASP A 282 22.45 -8.55 -13.25
C ASP A 282 23.47 -9.69 -13.09
N SER A 283 24.76 -9.41 -13.32
CA SER A 283 25.81 -10.40 -13.09
C SER A 283 25.92 -10.81 -11.62
N THR A 284 25.92 -9.82 -10.72
CA THR A 284 25.94 -10.04 -9.27
C THR A 284 24.67 -10.74 -8.79
N ILE A 285 23.51 -10.41 -9.37
CA ILE A 285 22.24 -11.11 -9.09
C ILE A 285 22.36 -12.60 -9.44
N ALA A 286 22.87 -12.94 -10.63
CA ALA A 286 23.02 -14.32 -11.06
C ALA A 286 24.01 -15.10 -10.16
N GLU A 287 25.13 -14.48 -9.79
CA GLU A 287 26.11 -15.06 -8.87
C GLU A 287 25.51 -15.28 -7.48
N PHE A 288 24.77 -14.29 -6.96
CA PHE A 288 24.13 -14.38 -5.66
C PHE A 288 23.02 -15.44 -5.62
N ILE A 289 22.21 -15.56 -6.68
CA ILE A 289 21.23 -16.65 -6.84
C ILE A 289 21.94 -17.99 -6.80
N SER A 290 23.03 -18.16 -7.56
CA SER A 290 23.81 -19.41 -7.57
C SER A 290 24.37 -19.74 -6.19
N LYS A 291 24.86 -18.73 -5.45
CA LYS A 291 25.33 -18.91 -4.06
C LYS A 291 24.19 -19.31 -3.12
N CYS A 292 23.07 -18.59 -3.16
CA CYS A 292 21.92 -18.86 -2.31
C CYS A 292 21.23 -20.18 -2.65
N HIS A 293 21.25 -20.64 -3.90
CA HIS A 293 20.73 -21.95 -4.28
C HIS A 293 21.48 -23.09 -3.59
N LYS A 294 22.79 -22.94 -3.35
CA LYS A 294 23.58 -23.92 -2.60
C LYS A 294 23.19 -23.95 -1.11
N LEU A 295 22.85 -22.80 -0.54
CA LEU A 295 22.42 -22.66 0.86
C LEU A 295 20.96 -23.10 1.06
N PHE A 296 20.10 -22.81 0.10
CA PHE A 296 18.66 -23.06 0.14
C PHE A 296 18.17 -23.79 -1.13
N PRO A 297 18.49 -25.08 -1.31
CA PRO A 297 18.23 -25.82 -2.57
C PRO A 297 16.75 -25.89 -2.97
N TYR A 298 15.85 -25.83 -1.99
CA TYR A 298 14.40 -25.95 -2.19
C TYR A 298 13.70 -24.60 -2.38
N ALA A 299 14.38 -23.48 -2.13
CA ALA A 299 13.78 -22.15 -2.22
C ALA A 299 13.52 -21.75 -3.68
N THR A 300 12.24 -21.52 -4.01
CA THR A 300 11.82 -21.11 -5.36
C THR A 300 12.47 -19.80 -5.80
N ALA A 301 12.70 -18.88 -4.86
CA ALA A 301 13.36 -17.59 -5.12
C ALA A 301 14.77 -17.72 -5.71
N PHE A 302 15.48 -18.82 -5.44
CA PHE A 302 16.85 -19.06 -5.90
C PHE A 302 16.97 -20.19 -6.92
N ARG A 303 15.86 -20.63 -7.53
CA ARG A 303 15.91 -21.71 -8.51
C ARG A 303 16.63 -21.22 -9.77
N LEU A 304 17.68 -21.94 -10.16
CA LEU A 304 18.33 -21.72 -11.46
C LEU A 304 17.36 -22.14 -12.57
N GLN A 305 17.06 -21.25 -13.50
CA GLN A 305 16.26 -21.63 -14.67
C GLN A 305 17.09 -22.59 -15.53
N GLU A 306 16.59 -23.82 -15.71
CA GLU A 306 17.18 -24.74 -16.67
C GLU A 306 17.01 -24.15 -18.08
N THR A 307 18.14 -23.91 -18.76
CA THR A 307 18.15 -23.54 -20.16
C THR A 307 17.55 -24.68 -20.97
N LYS A 308 16.29 -24.53 -21.42
CA LYS A 308 15.72 -25.47 -22.40
C LYS A 308 16.63 -25.50 -23.64
N PRO A 309 17.10 -26.68 -24.09
CA PRO A 309 17.83 -26.77 -25.34
C PRO A 309 16.92 -26.27 -26.46
N THR A 310 17.36 -25.26 -27.19
CA THR A 310 16.75 -24.85 -28.46
C THR A 310 16.83 -26.02 -29.43
N ALA A 311 15.71 -26.73 -29.61
CA ALA A 311 15.55 -27.68 -30.70
C ALA A 311 15.53 -26.88 -32.02
N ASN A 312 16.71 -26.71 -32.62
CA ASN A 312 16.86 -26.36 -34.03
C ASN A 312 16.30 -27.52 -34.86
N HIS A 313 15.01 -27.47 -35.21
CA HIS A 313 14.51 -28.23 -36.35
C HIS A 313 14.92 -27.49 -37.62
N GLN A 314 16.11 -27.82 -38.13
CA GLN A 314 16.46 -27.63 -39.53
C GLN A 314 15.70 -28.68 -40.35
N ASP A 315 14.55 -28.32 -40.91
CA ASP A 315 13.98 -29.09 -42.00
C ASP A 315 14.76 -28.77 -43.28
N LYS A 316 15.77 -29.61 -43.54
CA LYS A 316 16.36 -29.74 -44.88
C LYS A 316 15.40 -30.53 -45.75
N GLU A 317 14.91 -29.84 -46.76
CA GLU A 317 14.50 -30.32 -48.08
C GLU A 317 15.07 -31.69 -48.46
N ASN A 318 14.21 -32.60 -48.94
CA ASN A 318 14.61 -33.51 -50.01
C ASN A 318 13.44 -33.87 -50.92
N SER A 319 13.57 -33.36 -52.15
CA SER A 319 12.87 -33.75 -53.36
C SER A 319 13.12 -35.23 -53.69
N ILE A 320 12.07 -36.04 -53.85
CA ILE A 320 12.12 -37.24 -54.70
C ILE A 320 10.85 -37.29 -55.55
N LYS A 321 11.09 -37.25 -56.86
CA LYS A 321 10.18 -37.46 -57.97
C LYS A 321 9.43 -38.79 -57.86
N ASN A 322 8.13 -38.78 -58.17
CA ASN A 322 7.57 -39.45 -59.36
C ASN A 322 6.11 -39.07 -59.56
#